data_AF-A0A1D1UXN6-F1
#
_entry.id   AF-A0A1D1UXN6-F1
#
_cell.length_a   1.000
_cell.length_b   1.000
_cell.length_c   1.000
_cell.angle_alpha   90.00
_cell.angle_beta   90.00
_cell.angle_gamma   90.00
#
_symmetry.space_group_name_H-M   'P 1'
#
loop_
_entity.id
_entity.type
_entity.pdbx_description
1 polymer ?
#
loop_
_entity_poly.entity_id
_entity_poly.type
_entity_poly.pdbx_seq_one_letter_code
_entity_poly.pdbx_strand_id
1 'polypeptide(L)'
;MPQYLQRPPIQKLSAKFTERRKQLAQIQALDEQVKHIVDALRNKGILDNTIIAFMSDNGAADASHYDIDPGLQRGVIHGSNWPMRHSKSHDFEGGVRTPSFIWSPLIKRSGRVYNDLFHLIDWLPTLYEAACGSWVSQSPDPYREGSVSQGKAINEGIPQGKGAPRNDLVVELTPNGRRAFISNQLDRQGNVLNMWKFIKGPTWTKKFLGWTRTEGTSAQDQVKLVTPASANCQKYPPGTEVGEKCNPNVAACLFELIPDPCEARNLAKEGAAFVQHLEHMINVTHAQSMIPSESRFFDPRSHPDRWNQRWVPWMDADLREDVASRVVSYAPFNPPSAF
;
A
#
# COMPACT_ATOMS: atom_id res chain seq x y z
N MET A 1 23.09 -11.29 17.87
CA MET A 1 21.79 -11.29 17.15
C MET A 1 21.14 -9.94 17.39
N PRO A 2 20.57 -9.27 16.37
CA PRO A 2 19.77 -8.08 16.61
C PRO A 2 18.67 -8.45 17.62
N GLN A 3 18.64 -7.79 18.77
CA GLN A 3 17.56 -7.97 19.73
C GLN A 3 16.29 -7.51 19.04
N TYR A 4 15.34 -8.42 18.82
CA TYR A 4 13.97 -8.04 18.48
C TYR A 4 13.52 -7.07 19.56
N LEU A 5 13.10 -5.86 19.16
CA LEU A 5 12.36 -4.99 20.07
C LEU A 5 11.12 -5.78 20.49
N GLN A 6 11.12 -6.29 21.72
CA GLN A 6 9.95 -6.98 22.24
C GLN A 6 8.83 -5.94 22.34
N ARG A 7 7.80 -6.12 21.50
CA ARG A 7 6.56 -5.36 21.65
C ARG A 7 5.99 -5.58 23.06
N PRO A 8 5.37 -4.57 23.67
CA PRO A 8 4.66 -4.79 24.92
C PRO A 8 3.49 -5.77 24.67
N PRO A 9 3.22 -6.71 25.60
CA PRO A 9 2.04 -7.56 25.51
C PRO A 9 0.77 -6.72 25.37
N ILE A 10 -0.19 -7.15 24.54
CA ILE A 10 -1.48 -6.46 24.34
C ILE A 10 -2.19 -6.18 25.66
N GLN A 11 -2.03 -7.05 26.66
CA GLN A 11 -2.63 -6.89 27.99
C GLN A 11 -2.08 -5.68 28.75
N LYS A 12 -0.89 -5.18 28.41
CA LYS A 12 -0.30 -3.95 28.97
C LYS A 12 -0.82 -2.67 28.29
N LEU A 13 -1.55 -2.78 27.18
CA LEU A 13 -2.14 -1.64 26.49
C LEU A 13 -3.43 -1.19 27.18
N SER A 14 -3.69 0.12 27.17
CA SER A 14 -4.86 0.72 27.82
C SER A 14 -6.17 0.11 27.30
N ALA A 15 -7.06 -0.26 28.23
CA ALA A 15 -8.41 -0.72 27.91
C ALA A 15 -9.33 0.40 27.39
N LYS A 16 -8.93 1.67 27.54
CA LYS A 16 -9.70 2.83 27.04
C LYS A 16 -9.94 2.79 25.54
N PHE A 17 -9.01 2.22 24.77
CA PHE A 17 -9.09 2.10 23.31
C PHE A 17 -9.25 0.63 22.93
N THR A 18 -10.39 0.04 23.30
CA THR A 18 -10.65 -1.41 23.17
C THR A 18 -10.51 -1.90 21.73
N GLU A 19 -11.05 -1.19 20.75
CA GLU A 19 -10.98 -1.62 19.34
C GLU A 19 -9.56 -1.48 18.77
N ARG A 20 -8.83 -0.39 19.08
CA ARG A 20 -7.39 -0.29 18.77
C ARG A 20 -6.59 -1.42 19.38
N ARG A 21 -6.89 -1.79 20.62
CA ARG A 21 -6.24 -2.91 21.32
C ARG A 21 -6.52 -4.24 20.62
N LYS A 22 -7.74 -4.47 20.10
CA LYS A 22 -8.06 -5.64 19.25
C LYS A 22 -7.28 -5.61 17.93
N GLN A 23 -7.19 -4.46 17.25
CA GLN A 23 -6.40 -4.31 16.02
C GLN A 23 -4.93 -4.66 16.27
N LEU A 24 -4.34 -4.15 17.35
CA LEU A 24 -2.97 -4.44 17.71
C LEU A 24 -2.78 -5.91 18.07
N ALA A 25 -3.77 -6.57 18.64
CA ALA A 25 -3.74 -8.01 18.89
C ALA A 25 -3.70 -8.83 17.59
N GLN A 26 -4.45 -8.41 16.57
CA GLN A 26 -4.39 -9.04 15.24
C GLN A 26 -3.01 -8.86 14.59
N ILE A 27 -2.42 -7.66 14.70
CA ILE A 27 -1.07 -7.38 14.20
C ILE A 27 -0.03 -8.22 14.96
N GLN A 28 -0.17 -8.36 16.28
CA GLN A 28 0.70 -9.21 17.08
C GLN A 28 0.60 -10.69 16.64
N ALA A 29 -0.61 -11.20 16.42
CA ALA A 29 -0.81 -12.56 15.92
C ALA A 29 -0.17 -12.74 14.52
N LEU A 30 -0.33 -11.77 13.62
CA LEU A 30 0.32 -11.79 12.30
C LEU A 30 1.85 -11.89 12.42
N ASP A 31 2.46 -11.07 13.27
CA ASP A 31 3.92 -11.07 13.47
C ASP A 31 4.42 -12.40 14.06
N GLU A 32 3.68 -12.98 15.02
CA GLU A 32 3.94 -14.34 15.53
C GLU A 32 3.89 -15.41 14.42
N GLN A 33 2.91 -15.32 13.52
CA GLN A 33 2.82 -16.23 12.38
C GLN A 33 3.98 -16.05 11.38
N VAL A 34 4.43 -14.82 11.14
CA VAL A 34 5.64 -14.56 10.33
C VAL A 34 6.86 -15.20 10.97
N LYS A 35 7.02 -15.09 12.29
CA LYS A 35 8.09 -15.80 13.03
C LYS A 35 8.03 -17.31 12.81
N HIS A 36 6.85 -17.93 12.91
CA HIS A 36 6.70 -19.37 12.67
C HIS A 36 7.10 -19.78 11.25
N ILE A 37 6.76 -18.97 10.24
CA ILE A 37 7.18 -19.20 8.85
C ILE A 37 8.71 -19.14 8.74
N VAL A 38 9.34 -18.10 9.30
CA VAL A 38 10.81 -17.93 9.28
C VAL A 38 11.52 -19.08 10.00
N ASP A 39 11.01 -19.51 11.16
CA ASP A 39 11.57 -20.63 11.91
C ASP A 39 11.41 -21.95 11.15
N ALA A 40 10.28 -22.18 10.48
CA ALA A 40 10.09 -23.36 9.63
C ALA A 40 11.06 -23.39 8.45
N LEU A 41 11.30 -22.25 7.79
CA LEU A 41 12.31 -22.11 6.73
C LEU A 41 13.72 -22.40 7.26
N ARG A 42 14.05 -21.89 8.46
CA ARG A 42 15.34 -22.15 9.14
C ARG A 42 15.51 -23.62 9.47
N ASN A 43 14.52 -24.24 10.10
CA ASN A 43 14.56 -25.64 10.53
C ASN A 43 14.64 -26.60 9.34
N LYS A 44 14.09 -26.22 8.18
CA LYS A 44 14.25 -26.94 6.91
C LYS A 44 15.60 -26.70 6.22
N GLY A 45 16.44 -25.80 6.72
CA GLY A 45 17.75 -25.48 6.13
C GLY A 45 17.69 -24.74 4.80
N ILE A 46 16.57 -24.10 4.46
CA ILE A 46 16.38 -23.40 3.17
C ILE A 46 16.37 -21.87 3.30
N LEU A 47 16.46 -21.35 4.53
CA LEU A 47 16.44 -19.92 4.80
C LEU A 47 17.58 -19.15 4.10
N ASP A 48 18.75 -19.77 3.95
CA ASP A 48 19.95 -19.15 3.35
C ASP A 48 19.81 -18.86 1.86
N ASN A 49 18.83 -19.47 1.19
CA ASN A 49 18.49 -19.21 -0.21
C ASN A 49 17.00 -18.84 -0.35
N THR A 50 16.48 -18.07 0.59
CA THR A 50 15.09 -17.58 0.58
C THR A 50 15.04 -16.06 0.48
N ILE A 51 14.07 -15.56 -0.28
CA ILE A 51 13.64 -14.16 -0.27
C ILE A 51 12.28 -14.09 0.43
N ILE A 52 12.18 -13.19 1.41
CA ILE A 52 10.93 -12.89 2.11
C ILE A 52 10.56 -11.44 1.77
N ALA A 53 9.45 -11.25 1.07
CA ALA A 53 8.84 -9.95 0.85
C ALA A 53 7.59 -9.82 1.71
N PHE A 54 7.46 -8.70 2.41
CA PHE A 54 6.29 -8.35 3.20
C PHE A 54 5.78 -6.99 2.74
N MET A 55 4.46 -6.87 2.58
CA MET A 55 3.81 -5.61 2.22
C MET A 55 2.35 -5.59 2.71
N SER A 56 1.79 -4.40 2.86
CA SER A 56 0.34 -4.20 2.92
C SER A 56 -0.21 -3.88 1.53
N ASP A 57 -1.43 -4.29 1.25
CA ASP A 57 -2.14 -4.06 -0.03
C ASP A 57 -2.58 -2.59 -0.22
N ASN A 58 -2.99 -1.95 0.87
CA ASN A 58 -3.35 -0.53 0.94
C ASN A 58 -2.99 0.07 2.30
N GLY A 59 -3.11 1.39 2.40
CA GLY A 59 -3.03 2.13 3.67
C GLY A 59 -4.12 1.68 4.66
N ALA A 60 -3.92 1.92 5.95
CA ALA A 60 -4.81 1.40 6.96
C ALA A 60 -6.20 2.04 6.86
N ALA A 61 -7.26 1.27 7.11
CA ALA A 61 -8.57 1.84 7.39
C ALA A 61 -8.55 2.37 8.83
N ASP A 62 -8.81 3.65 9.00
CA ASP A 62 -8.85 4.32 10.30
C ASP A 62 -10.25 4.85 10.61
N ALA A 63 -10.43 5.55 11.74
CA ALA A 63 -11.73 6.05 12.15
C ALA A 63 -12.41 6.99 11.13
N SER A 64 -11.68 7.59 10.18
CA SER A 64 -12.29 8.39 9.11
C SER A 64 -13.04 7.53 8.07
N HIS A 65 -12.75 6.23 8.01
CA HIS A 65 -13.32 5.31 7.01
C HIS A 65 -14.80 4.97 7.28
N TYR A 66 -15.31 5.23 8.49
CA TYR A 66 -16.74 5.06 8.81
C TYR A 66 -17.65 5.96 7.97
N ASP A 67 -17.14 7.10 7.47
CA ASP A 67 -17.90 8.00 6.58
C ASP A 67 -17.98 7.48 5.14
N ILE A 68 -17.18 6.47 4.76
CA ILE A 68 -17.14 5.91 3.39
C ILE A 68 -18.08 4.71 3.26
N ASP A 69 -18.02 3.77 4.21
CA ASP A 69 -18.83 2.57 4.19
C ASP A 69 -19.39 2.27 5.58
N PRO A 70 -20.63 2.72 5.85
CA PRO A 70 -21.32 2.43 7.10
C PRO A 70 -21.53 0.93 7.35
N GLY A 71 -21.51 0.10 6.29
CA GLY A 71 -21.62 -1.35 6.37
C GLY A 71 -20.35 -2.05 6.88
N LEU A 72 -19.20 -1.39 6.82
CA LEU A 72 -17.92 -1.87 7.37
C LEU A 72 -17.84 -1.78 8.90
N GLN A 73 -18.88 -1.30 9.59
CA GLN A 73 -19.00 -1.34 11.06
C GLN A 73 -18.80 -2.73 11.70
N ARG A 74 -18.74 -3.79 10.88
CA ARG A 74 -18.50 -5.17 11.33
C ARG A 74 -17.01 -5.54 11.46
N GLY A 75 -16.07 -4.68 11.07
CA GLY A 75 -14.63 -4.90 11.18
C GLY A 75 -13.93 -3.98 12.17
N VAL A 76 -12.73 -4.34 12.63
CA VAL A 76 -11.90 -3.47 13.48
C VAL A 76 -11.27 -2.39 12.60
N ILE A 77 -11.91 -1.22 12.47
CA ILE A 77 -11.39 -0.08 11.69
C ILE A 77 -10.58 0.86 12.58
N HIS A 78 -9.49 0.34 13.13
CA HIS A 78 -8.66 1.07 14.08
C HIS A 78 -7.19 1.01 13.69
N GLY A 79 -6.91 1.05 12.39
CA GLY A 79 -5.59 1.20 11.81
C GLY A 79 -4.95 2.57 12.12
N SER A 80 -3.71 2.78 11.71
CA SER A 80 -3.03 4.07 11.89
C SER A 80 -2.12 4.36 10.71
N ASN A 81 -2.39 5.46 10.03
CA ASN A 81 -1.51 6.03 9.01
C ASN A 81 -0.73 7.24 9.53
N TRP A 82 -1.04 7.71 10.75
CA TRP A 82 -0.38 8.87 11.36
C TRP A 82 1.15 8.73 11.28
N PRO A 83 1.86 9.77 10.83
CA PRO A 83 1.38 11.12 10.56
C PRO A 83 0.87 11.39 9.13
N MET A 84 0.76 10.39 8.26
CA MET A 84 0.36 10.57 6.85
C MET A 84 -1.11 10.99 6.70
N ARG A 85 -1.41 11.72 5.62
CA ARG A 85 -2.75 12.25 5.31
C ARG A 85 -3.67 11.13 4.84
N HIS A 86 -4.90 11.13 5.33
CA HIS A 86 -5.96 10.19 4.93
C HIS A 86 -5.62 8.69 5.16
N SER A 87 -6.43 7.81 4.55
CA SER A 87 -6.51 6.39 4.88
C SER A 87 -6.88 5.56 3.63
N LYS A 88 -7.13 4.26 3.82
CA LYS A 88 -7.74 3.37 2.81
C LYS A 88 -8.81 4.08 1.98
N SER A 89 -8.84 3.78 0.68
CA SER A 89 -9.71 4.37 -0.35
C SER A 89 -9.40 5.81 -0.75
N HIS A 90 -8.25 6.38 -0.37
CA HIS A 90 -7.83 7.71 -0.81
C HIS A 90 -6.47 7.65 -1.49
N ASP A 91 -6.20 8.61 -2.39
CA ASP A 91 -4.93 8.68 -3.13
C ASP A 91 -3.81 9.40 -2.38
N PHE A 92 -4.09 9.93 -1.20
CA PHE A 92 -3.12 10.54 -0.29
C PHE A 92 -2.17 9.49 0.29
N GLU A 93 -1.02 9.90 0.83
CA GLU A 93 0.05 9.01 1.29
C GLU A 93 -0.46 7.99 2.31
N GLY A 94 -1.38 8.37 3.20
CA GLY A 94 -1.96 7.44 4.19
C GLY A 94 -2.87 6.36 3.58
N GLY A 95 -3.29 6.50 2.32
CA GLY A 95 -4.05 5.48 1.59
C GLY A 95 -3.18 4.58 0.70
N VAL A 96 -2.03 5.06 0.23
CA VAL A 96 -1.24 4.38 -0.82
C VAL A 96 0.19 4.05 -0.43
N ARG A 97 0.77 4.73 0.57
CA ARG A 97 2.11 4.43 1.08
C ARG A 97 2.02 3.40 2.20
N THR A 98 2.46 2.18 1.92
CA THR A 98 2.28 1.03 2.80
C THR A 98 3.58 0.56 3.46
N PRO A 99 3.52 -0.03 4.66
CA PRO A 99 4.68 -0.71 5.23
C PRO A 99 5.08 -1.88 4.34
N SER A 100 6.32 -1.87 3.85
CA SER A 100 6.87 -2.91 3.00
C SER A 100 8.34 -3.14 3.32
N PHE A 101 8.79 -4.39 3.27
CA PHE A 101 10.22 -4.73 3.36
C PHE A 101 10.53 -6.00 2.55
N ILE A 102 11.79 -6.12 2.18
CA ILE A 102 12.37 -7.34 1.62
C ILE A 102 13.53 -7.78 2.50
N TRP A 103 13.61 -9.08 2.75
CA TRP A 103 14.69 -9.71 3.51
C TRP A 103 15.21 -10.92 2.76
N SER A 104 16.53 -11.04 2.68
CA SER A 104 17.23 -12.23 2.23
C SER A 104 18.71 -12.12 2.62
N PRO A 105 19.39 -13.21 3.01
CA PRO A 105 20.84 -13.21 3.20
C PRO A 105 21.60 -12.99 1.88
N LEU A 106 20.94 -13.09 0.72
CA LEU A 106 21.51 -12.85 -0.60
C LEU A 106 21.59 -11.36 -0.96
N ILE A 107 20.92 -10.48 -0.20
CA ILE A 107 20.96 -9.03 -0.43
C ILE A 107 22.28 -8.48 0.13
N LYS A 108 23.18 -8.04 -0.76
CA LYS A 108 24.50 -7.51 -0.42
C LYS A 108 24.42 -6.23 0.42
N ARG A 109 23.45 -5.36 0.13
CA ARG A 109 23.21 -4.10 0.87
C ARG A 109 21.96 -4.17 1.75
N SER A 110 22.04 -4.97 2.80
CA SER A 110 20.97 -5.14 3.79
C SER A 110 21.01 -4.07 4.91
N GLY A 111 19.96 -4.02 5.74
CA GLY A 111 19.91 -3.15 6.93
C GLY A 111 19.73 -1.65 6.63
N ARG A 112 19.10 -1.30 5.52
CA ARG A 112 18.88 0.09 5.08
C ARG A 112 17.44 0.37 4.69
N VAL A 113 17.10 1.65 4.61
CA VAL A 113 15.86 2.11 3.96
C VAL A 113 16.14 2.28 2.45
N TYR A 114 15.19 1.84 1.63
CA TYR A 114 15.15 2.12 0.20
C TYR A 114 14.23 3.32 -0.02
N ASN A 115 14.80 4.46 -0.44
CA ASN A 115 14.09 5.74 -0.52
C ASN A 115 13.58 6.08 -1.92
N ASP A 116 13.97 5.32 -2.93
CA ASP A 116 13.53 5.53 -4.29
C ASP A 116 12.12 4.97 -4.51
N LEU A 117 11.47 5.46 -5.56
CA LEU A 117 10.09 5.10 -5.88
C LEU A 117 9.99 3.60 -6.20
N PHE A 118 9.10 2.91 -5.48
CA PHE A 118 8.79 1.50 -5.66
C PHE A 118 7.27 1.35 -5.67
N HIS A 119 6.72 0.57 -6.61
CA HIS A 119 5.29 0.30 -6.69
C HIS A 119 4.98 -1.19 -6.61
N LEU A 120 3.74 -1.55 -6.23
CA LEU A 120 3.28 -2.94 -6.14
C LEU A 120 3.60 -3.76 -7.41
N ILE A 121 3.43 -3.14 -8.58
CA ILE A 121 3.69 -3.79 -9.88
C ILE A 121 5.16 -4.12 -10.13
N ASP A 122 6.09 -3.53 -9.36
CA ASP A 122 7.54 -3.79 -9.48
C ASP A 122 7.96 -5.09 -8.79
N TRP A 123 7.11 -5.66 -7.92
CA TRP A 123 7.43 -6.93 -7.26
C TRP A 123 7.55 -8.07 -8.25
N LEU A 124 6.63 -8.17 -9.21
CA LEU A 124 6.65 -9.23 -10.22
C LEU A 124 7.98 -9.26 -11.01
N PRO A 125 8.41 -8.18 -11.68
CA PRO A 125 9.69 -8.19 -12.39
C PRO A 125 10.89 -8.39 -11.47
N THR A 126 10.86 -7.81 -10.26
CA THR A 126 11.95 -7.92 -9.29
C THR A 126 12.15 -9.37 -8.82
N LEU A 127 11.06 -10.06 -8.48
CA LEU A 127 11.12 -11.45 -8.03
C LEU A 127 11.38 -12.41 -9.19
N TYR A 128 10.89 -12.11 -10.39
CA TYR A 128 11.18 -12.90 -11.59
C TYR A 128 12.66 -12.85 -11.95
N GLU A 129 13.29 -11.67 -11.91
CA GLU A 129 14.74 -11.53 -12.09
C GLU A 129 15.53 -12.29 -11.01
N ALA A 130 15.08 -12.22 -9.76
CA ALA A 130 15.70 -12.97 -8.67
C ALA A 130 15.59 -14.50 -8.85
N ALA A 131 14.55 -14.98 -9.53
CA ALA A 131 14.38 -16.38 -9.93
C ALA A 131 15.15 -16.74 -11.23
N CYS A 132 16.13 -15.93 -11.63
CA CYS A 132 16.92 -16.05 -12.86
C CYS A 132 16.10 -15.91 -14.16
N GLY A 133 14.90 -15.33 -14.07
CA GLY A 133 14.11 -14.96 -15.24
C GLY A 133 14.65 -13.72 -15.93
N SER A 134 14.54 -13.66 -17.26
CA SER A 134 14.85 -12.44 -18.02
C SER A 134 13.60 -11.57 -18.14
N TRP A 135 13.59 -10.43 -17.43
CA TRP A 135 12.53 -9.42 -17.60
C TRP A 135 12.89 -8.47 -18.74
N VAL A 136 12.31 -8.69 -19.92
CA VAL A 136 12.42 -7.77 -21.04
C VAL A 136 11.27 -6.76 -20.96
N SER A 137 11.59 -5.49 -20.71
CA SER A 137 10.61 -4.40 -20.57
C SER A 137 9.86 -4.06 -21.87
N GLN A 138 10.27 -4.61 -23.02
CA GLN A 138 9.67 -4.39 -24.34
C GLN A 138 8.86 -5.61 -24.84
N SER A 139 8.32 -6.41 -23.93
CA SER A 139 7.42 -7.49 -24.35
C SER A 139 6.05 -6.89 -24.71
N PRO A 140 5.42 -7.32 -25.83
CA PRO A 140 4.08 -6.87 -26.26
C PRO A 140 2.94 -7.35 -25.35
N ASP A 141 3.29 -7.82 -24.15
CA ASP A 141 2.37 -8.29 -23.13
C ASP A 141 1.82 -7.05 -22.37
N PRO A 142 0.50 -6.77 -22.48
CA PRO A 142 -0.11 -5.62 -21.81
C PRO A 142 0.03 -5.66 -20.28
N TYR A 143 0.33 -6.83 -19.69
CA TYR A 143 0.59 -6.96 -18.25
C TYR A 143 1.98 -6.48 -17.83
N ARG A 144 2.89 -6.21 -18.77
CA ARG A 144 4.26 -5.76 -18.49
C ARG A 144 4.43 -4.25 -18.62
N GLU A 145 3.47 -3.57 -19.23
CA GLU A 145 3.54 -2.14 -19.53
C GLU A 145 3.63 -1.33 -18.21
N GLY A 146 4.74 -0.61 -18.03
CA GLY A 146 4.96 0.28 -16.89
C GLY A 146 5.56 -0.34 -15.62
N SER A 147 5.76 -1.67 -15.53
CA SER A 147 6.46 -2.31 -14.41
C SER A 147 7.97 -2.38 -14.63
N VAL A 148 8.77 -2.17 -13.56
CA VAL A 148 10.24 -2.12 -13.66
C VAL A 148 10.87 -2.97 -12.56
N SER A 149 11.85 -3.79 -12.91
CA SER A 149 12.61 -4.53 -11.91
C SER A 149 13.47 -3.58 -11.07
N GLN A 150 13.43 -3.79 -9.75
CA GLN A 150 14.20 -3.05 -8.76
C GLN A 150 15.33 -3.90 -8.17
N GLY A 151 15.49 -5.15 -8.66
CA GLY A 151 16.37 -6.17 -8.05
C GLY A 151 17.81 -5.71 -7.87
N LYS A 152 18.42 -5.17 -8.93
CA LYS A 152 19.79 -4.62 -8.87
C LYS A 152 19.90 -3.45 -7.90
N ALA A 153 18.95 -2.52 -7.93
CA ALA A 153 18.93 -1.35 -7.05
C ALA A 153 18.74 -1.73 -5.57
N ILE A 154 17.95 -2.77 -5.28
CA ILE A 154 17.77 -3.31 -3.93
C ILE A 154 19.05 -4.00 -3.47
N ASN A 155 19.61 -4.89 -4.29
CA ASN A 155 20.73 -5.74 -3.94
C ASN A 155 22.05 -4.96 -3.81
N GLU A 156 22.38 -4.14 -4.80
CA GLU A 156 23.69 -3.48 -4.96
C GLU A 156 23.62 -1.96 -4.69
N GLY A 157 22.41 -1.41 -4.57
CA GLY A 157 22.18 0.03 -4.53
C GLY A 157 22.17 0.63 -5.94
N ILE A 158 21.80 1.90 -6.02
CA ILE A 158 21.83 2.66 -7.26
C ILE A 158 23.21 3.32 -7.38
N PRO A 159 23.98 3.06 -8.45
CA PRO A 159 25.23 3.78 -8.67
C PRO A 159 24.96 5.26 -8.89
N GLN A 160 25.89 6.12 -8.43
CA GLN A 160 25.79 7.54 -8.66
C GLN A 160 25.65 7.83 -10.17
N GLY A 161 24.71 8.69 -10.53
CA GLY A 161 24.51 9.09 -11.93
C GLY A 161 23.65 8.15 -12.78
N LYS A 162 23.16 7.02 -12.24
CA LYS A 162 22.36 6.03 -12.98
C LYS A 162 20.84 6.26 -12.89
N GLY A 163 20.40 7.10 -11.96
CA GLY A 163 19.00 7.37 -11.67
C GLY A 163 18.25 6.20 -11.03
N ALA A 164 17.11 6.51 -10.41
CA ALA A 164 16.21 5.49 -9.87
C ALA A 164 15.61 4.66 -11.02
N PRO A 165 15.41 3.33 -10.85
CA PRO A 165 14.79 2.51 -11.89
C PRO A 165 13.39 2.98 -12.27
N ARG A 166 12.64 3.53 -11.29
CA ARG A 166 11.33 4.15 -11.50
C ARG A 166 11.40 5.65 -11.19
N ASN A 167 10.88 6.45 -12.13
CA ASN A 167 10.81 7.91 -11.99
C ASN A 167 9.39 8.46 -11.97
N ASP A 168 8.42 7.63 -12.30
CA ASP A 168 7.01 8.01 -12.31
C ASP A 168 6.13 6.83 -11.87
N LEU A 169 4.98 7.19 -11.31
CA LEU A 169 3.99 6.26 -10.82
C LEU A 169 2.60 6.83 -11.01
N VAL A 170 1.79 6.14 -11.81
CA VAL A 170 0.33 6.29 -11.76
C VAL A 170 -0.19 5.61 -10.50
N VAL A 171 -0.73 6.40 -9.58
CA VAL A 171 -1.37 5.89 -8.35
C VAL A 171 -2.79 5.44 -8.66
N GLU A 172 -3.54 6.25 -9.42
CA GLU A 172 -4.93 5.98 -9.77
C GLU A 172 -5.29 6.77 -11.04
N LEU A 173 -6.00 6.12 -11.98
CA LEU A 173 -6.62 6.77 -13.13
C LEU A 173 -7.95 6.06 -13.41
N THR A 174 -9.05 6.80 -13.31
CA THR A 174 -10.39 6.21 -13.52
C THR A 174 -11.21 6.99 -14.54
N PRO A 175 -12.19 6.35 -15.21
CA PRO A 175 -13.07 7.02 -16.16
C PRO A 175 -13.89 8.18 -15.59
N ASN A 176 -14.15 8.21 -14.28
CA ASN A 176 -14.91 9.28 -13.63
C ASN A 176 -14.08 10.55 -13.38
N GLY A 177 -12.81 10.57 -13.82
CA GLY A 177 -11.92 11.72 -13.69
C GLY A 177 -11.08 11.74 -12.41
N ARG A 178 -11.09 10.69 -11.57
CA ARG A 178 -10.15 10.56 -10.43
C ARG A 178 -8.77 10.20 -10.95
N ARG A 179 -7.78 10.98 -10.54
CA ARG A 179 -6.40 10.93 -11.04
C ARG A 179 -5.41 11.24 -9.93
N ALA A 180 -4.41 10.39 -9.77
CA ALA A 180 -3.30 10.61 -8.87
C ALA A 180 -1.98 10.08 -9.44
N PHE A 181 -0.91 10.84 -9.29
CA PHE A 181 0.38 10.57 -9.92
C PHE A 181 1.54 11.04 -9.05
N ILE A 182 2.65 10.30 -9.08
CA ILE A 182 3.92 10.68 -8.45
C ILE A 182 5.00 10.76 -9.53
N SER A 183 5.85 11.78 -9.49
CA SER A 183 6.96 11.99 -10.42
C SER A 183 8.22 12.48 -9.72
N ASN A 184 9.34 11.83 -9.99
CA ASN A 184 10.65 12.27 -9.53
C ASN A 184 11.08 13.52 -10.29
N GLN A 185 11.53 14.52 -9.55
CA GLN A 185 12.36 15.58 -10.08
C GLN A 185 13.82 15.16 -9.99
N LEU A 186 14.52 15.15 -11.12
CA LEU A 186 15.91 14.71 -11.21
C LEU A 186 16.87 15.90 -11.40
N ASP A 187 18.09 15.78 -10.88
CA ASP A 187 19.21 16.67 -11.26
C ASP A 187 19.81 16.29 -12.63
N ARG A 188 20.83 17.03 -13.07
CA ARG A 188 21.51 16.77 -14.36
C ARG A 188 22.25 15.44 -14.40
N GLN A 189 22.53 14.86 -13.25
CA GLN A 189 23.17 13.57 -13.08
C GLN A 189 22.11 12.45 -12.92
N GLY A 190 20.82 12.76 -12.91
CA GLY A 190 19.76 11.78 -12.73
C GLY A 190 19.49 11.41 -11.27
N ASN A 191 20.05 12.10 -10.28
CA ASN A 191 19.72 11.86 -8.88
C ASN A 191 18.36 12.49 -8.54
N VAL A 192 17.58 11.83 -7.69
CA VAL A 192 16.27 12.34 -7.24
C VAL A 192 16.47 13.52 -6.30
N LEU A 193 16.03 14.71 -6.72
CA LEU A 193 16.00 15.94 -5.93
C LEU A 193 14.71 16.05 -5.10
N ASN A 194 13.59 15.63 -5.68
CA ASN A 194 12.27 15.69 -5.07
C ASN A 194 11.33 14.64 -5.70
N MET A 195 10.20 14.39 -5.04
CA MET A 195 9.09 13.60 -5.55
C MET A 195 7.83 14.46 -5.52
N TRP A 196 7.29 14.77 -6.70
CA TRP A 196 6.06 15.54 -6.84
C TRP A 196 4.86 14.61 -6.85
N LYS A 197 3.84 14.94 -6.06
CA LYS A 197 2.56 14.23 -6.07
C LYS A 197 1.43 15.13 -6.50
N PHE A 198 0.68 14.69 -7.50
CA PHE A 198 -0.50 15.34 -8.03
C PHE A 198 -1.75 14.52 -7.71
N ILE A 199 -2.84 15.18 -7.30
CA ILE A 199 -4.15 14.54 -7.05
C ILE A 199 -5.26 15.45 -7.59
N LYS A 200 -6.20 14.92 -8.37
CA LYS A 200 -7.40 15.64 -8.85
C LYS A 200 -8.56 14.67 -9.11
N GLY A 201 -9.78 15.15 -8.89
CA GLY A 201 -11.01 14.44 -9.24
C GLY A 201 -11.79 13.95 -8.02
N PRO A 202 -12.86 13.15 -8.27
CA PRO A 202 -13.77 12.72 -7.23
C PRO A 202 -13.08 11.85 -6.17
N THR A 203 -13.31 12.18 -4.91
CA THR A 203 -12.95 11.34 -3.76
C THR A 203 -14.15 10.54 -3.27
N TRP A 204 -13.92 9.39 -2.65
CA TRP A 204 -14.99 8.52 -2.12
C TRP A 204 -15.82 9.19 -1.03
N THR A 205 -15.29 10.24 -0.38
CA THR A 205 -16.03 11.09 0.55
C THR A 205 -16.25 12.49 -0.03
N LYS A 206 -17.42 13.08 0.26
CA LYS A 206 -17.68 14.52 0.01
C LYS A 206 -17.11 15.42 1.12
N LYS A 207 -16.78 14.85 2.28
CA LYS A 207 -16.11 15.54 3.38
C LYS A 207 -14.61 15.29 3.27
N PHE A 208 -13.85 16.33 2.96
CA PHE A 208 -12.40 16.25 3.04
C PHE A 208 -11.99 16.07 4.52
N LEU A 209 -11.33 14.95 4.85
CA LEU A 209 -10.88 14.63 6.22
C LEU A 209 -9.36 14.48 6.23
N GLY A 210 -8.65 15.47 6.77
CA GLY A 210 -7.19 15.57 6.72
C GLY A 210 -6.41 14.39 7.29
N TRP A 211 -6.10 14.43 8.59
CA TRP A 211 -5.25 13.44 9.23
C TRP A 211 -5.94 12.87 10.46
N THR A 212 -5.91 11.54 10.59
CA THR A 212 -6.40 10.85 11.77
C THR A 212 -5.23 10.55 12.69
N ARG A 213 -5.20 11.16 13.87
CA ARG A 213 -4.20 10.87 14.90
C ARG A 213 -4.41 9.44 15.42
N THR A 214 -3.31 8.73 15.69
CA THR A 214 -3.38 7.39 16.30
C THR A 214 -4.15 7.44 17.62
N GLU A 215 -5.16 6.59 17.76
CA GLU A 215 -5.91 6.46 19.01
C GLU A 215 -4.99 6.18 20.20
N GLY A 216 -5.22 6.88 21.30
CA GLY A 216 -4.36 6.83 22.48
C GLY A 216 -3.13 7.73 22.44
N THR A 217 -2.96 8.55 21.40
CA THR A 217 -1.90 9.57 21.33
C THR A 217 -2.47 10.98 21.36
N SER A 218 -1.64 11.95 21.75
CA SER A 218 -1.95 13.38 21.75
C SER A 218 -0.77 14.20 21.22
N ALA A 219 -0.85 15.53 21.28
CA ALA A 219 0.30 16.38 20.98
C ALA A 219 1.42 16.19 22.05
N GLN A 220 1.03 15.91 23.30
CA GLN A 220 1.92 15.73 24.46
C GLN A 220 2.37 14.26 24.65
N ASP A 221 1.59 13.29 24.17
CA ASP A 221 1.93 11.86 24.22
C ASP A 221 1.92 11.28 22.81
N GLN A 222 3.06 11.44 22.13
CA GLN A 222 3.23 11.03 20.73
C GLN A 222 3.62 9.55 20.62
N VAL A 223 3.50 8.98 19.41
CA VAL A 223 4.05 7.65 19.11
C VAL A 223 5.55 7.66 19.39
N LYS A 224 6.01 6.81 20.32
CA LYS A 224 7.38 6.81 20.83
C LYS A 224 8.36 5.98 19.99
N LEU A 225 7.85 5.11 19.12
CA LEU A 225 8.65 4.24 18.24
C LEU A 225 8.72 4.85 16.85
N VAL A 226 9.80 5.59 16.58
CA VAL A 226 10.16 6.09 15.25
C VAL A 226 11.29 5.19 14.72
N THR A 227 11.07 4.57 13.56
CA THR A 227 12.11 3.78 12.87
C THR A 227 12.73 4.62 11.75
N PRO A 228 13.92 4.24 11.22
CA PRO A 228 14.47 4.92 10.05
C PRO A 228 13.52 4.95 8.83
N ALA A 229 12.56 4.02 8.74
CA ALA A 229 11.56 3.97 7.67
C ALA A 229 10.33 4.85 7.93
N SER A 230 10.19 5.44 9.13
CA SER A 230 9.08 6.31 9.48
C SER A 230 9.14 7.63 8.71
N ALA A 231 8.01 8.10 8.18
CA ALA A 231 7.93 9.38 7.50
C ALA A 231 8.28 10.55 8.45
N ASN A 232 9.20 11.42 8.03
CA ASN A 232 9.56 12.61 8.79
C ASN A 232 8.72 13.81 8.34
N CYS A 233 7.71 14.14 9.13
CA CYS A 233 6.83 15.29 8.88
C CYS A 233 7.15 16.47 9.79
N GLN A 234 8.43 16.78 9.98
CA GLN A 234 8.87 17.90 10.83
C GLN A 234 8.80 19.26 10.13
N LYS A 235 8.86 19.31 8.78
CA LYS A 235 8.84 20.58 8.03
C LYS A 235 7.54 21.36 8.27
N TYR A 236 6.43 20.65 8.40
CA TYR A 236 5.11 21.21 8.68
C TYR A 236 4.45 20.45 9.83
N PRO A 237 3.70 21.11 10.73
CA PRO A 237 3.04 20.43 11.84
C PRO A 237 2.13 19.29 11.36
N PRO A 238 2.37 18.03 11.78
CA PRO A 238 1.53 16.90 11.39
C PRO A 238 0.06 17.16 11.74
N GLY A 239 -0.84 16.81 10.82
CA GLY A 239 -2.27 17.00 11.00
C GLY A 239 -2.80 18.40 10.73
N THR A 240 -1.95 19.33 10.31
CA THR A 240 -2.36 20.70 9.97
C THR A 240 -2.01 21.00 8.52
N GLU A 241 -3.02 21.42 7.76
CA GLU A 241 -2.80 21.94 6.43
C GLU A 241 -2.23 23.37 6.49
N VAL A 242 -1.20 23.64 5.70
CA VAL A 242 -0.48 24.91 5.67
C VAL A 242 -0.73 25.60 4.33
N GLY A 243 -1.21 26.84 4.38
CA GLY A 243 -1.47 27.63 3.18
C GLY A 243 -2.82 27.31 2.54
N GLU A 244 -2.83 27.08 1.23
CA GLU A 244 -4.05 26.82 0.47
C GLU A 244 -4.62 25.44 0.77
N LYS A 245 -5.95 25.36 0.92
CA LYS A 245 -6.61 24.09 1.18
C LYS A 245 -6.61 23.21 -0.07
N CYS A 246 -6.22 21.95 0.09
CA CYS A 246 -6.39 20.94 -0.94
C CYS A 246 -7.83 20.41 -0.93
N ASN A 247 -8.53 20.54 -2.05
CA ASN A 247 -9.78 19.85 -2.31
C ASN A 247 -9.77 19.30 -3.75
N PRO A 248 -9.40 18.01 -3.94
CA PRO A 248 -9.24 17.42 -5.28
C PRO A 248 -10.55 17.39 -6.08
N ASN A 249 -11.72 17.45 -5.42
CA ASN A 249 -13.02 17.54 -6.10
C ASN A 249 -13.24 18.91 -6.78
N VAL A 250 -12.50 19.94 -6.38
CA VAL A 250 -12.65 21.32 -6.88
C VAL A 250 -11.48 21.70 -7.78
N ALA A 251 -10.25 21.44 -7.35
CA ALA A 251 -9.03 21.77 -8.09
C ALA A 251 -7.93 20.75 -7.78
N ALA A 252 -6.91 20.68 -8.64
CA ALA A 252 -5.76 19.83 -8.38
C ALA A 252 -5.04 20.20 -7.08
N CYS A 253 -4.46 19.20 -6.43
CA CYS A 253 -3.51 19.37 -5.34
C CYS A 253 -2.12 18.93 -5.79
N LEU A 254 -1.09 19.61 -5.28
CA LEU A 254 0.31 19.34 -5.61
C LEU A 254 1.17 19.37 -4.34
N PHE A 255 1.98 18.35 -4.12
CA PHE A 255 2.83 18.21 -2.93
C PHE A 255 4.28 17.81 -3.28
N GLU A 256 5.23 18.18 -2.42
CA GLU A 256 6.63 17.76 -2.46
C GLU A 256 6.89 16.65 -1.43
N LEU A 257 6.86 15.38 -1.82
CA LEU A 257 6.87 14.25 -0.86
C LEU A 257 8.19 14.07 -0.10
N ILE A 258 9.33 14.51 -0.64
CA ILE A 258 10.60 14.39 0.09
C ILE A 258 10.61 15.32 1.32
N PRO A 259 10.40 16.64 1.17
CA PRO A 259 10.37 17.54 2.30
C PRO A 259 9.01 17.60 3.02
N ASP A 260 7.92 17.15 2.39
CA ASP A 260 6.54 17.11 2.93
C ASP A 260 5.86 15.76 2.65
N PRO A 261 6.34 14.66 3.27
CA PRO A 261 5.74 13.33 3.10
C PRO A 261 4.34 13.20 3.73
N CYS A 262 3.88 14.23 4.45
CA CYS A 262 2.57 14.27 5.06
C CYS A 262 1.54 15.05 4.25
N GLU A 263 1.93 15.61 3.10
CA GLU A 263 1.04 16.36 2.20
C GLU A 263 0.35 17.54 2.93
N ALA A 264 1.12 18.24 3.77
CA ALA A 264 0.62 19.34 4.59
C ALA A 264 0.49 20.66 3.81
N ARG A 265 1.32 20.92 2.80
CA ARG A 265 1.30 22.17 2.03
C ARG A 265 0.91 21.92 0.57
N ASN A 266 -0.29 22.38 0.20
CA ASN A 266 -0.71 22.37 -1.20
C ASN A 266 0.00 23.48 -1.99
N LEU A 267 0.68 23.10 -3.07
CA LEU A 267 1.43 24.00 -3.96
C LEU A 267 0.76 24.20 -5.32
N ALA A 268 -0.44 23.68 -5.54
CA ALA A 268 -1.05 23.64 -6.87
C ALA A 268 -1.21 25.04 -7.51
N LYS A 269 -1.52 26.07 -6.71
CA LYS A 269 -1.64 27.45 -7.20
C LYS A 269 -0.29 28.09 -7.52
N GLU A 270 0.71 27.89 -6.65
CA GLU A 270 2.08 28.38 -6.87
C GLU A 270 2.73 27.69 -8.08
N GLY A 271 2.44 26.39 -8.26
CA GLY A 271 2.95 25.54 -9.33
C GLY A 271 1.98 25.35 -10.50
N ALA A 272 1.08 26.29 -10.79
CA ALA A 272 0.00 26.10 -11.77
C ALA A 272 0.47 25.64 -13.16
N ALA A 273 1.59 26.18 -13.66
CA ALA A 273 2.18 25.75 -14.93
C ALA A 273 2.67 24.29 -14.88
N PHE A 274 3.25 23.87 -13.75
CA PHE A 274 3.69 22.50 -13.55
C PHE A 274 2.51 21.54 -13.39
N VAL A 275 1.44 21.96 -12.71
CA VAL A 275 0.17 21.22 -12.65
C VAL A 275 -0.37 20.95 -14.06
N GLN A 276 -0.43 21.98 -14.91
CA GLN A 276 -0.86 21.82 -16.31
C GLN A 276 0.06 20.85 -17.10
N HIS A 277 1.36 20.93 -16.87
CA HIS A 277 2.32 20.00 -17.48
C HIS A 277 2.07 18.55 -17.05
N LEU A 278 1.88 18.29 -15.75
CA LEU A 278 1.56 16.95 -15.24
C LEU A 278 0.23 16.43 -15.80
N GLU A 279 -0.80 17.27 -15.87
CA GLU A 279 -2.09 16.91 -16.47
C GLU A 279 -1.94 16.54 -17.95
N HIS A 280 -1.13 17.29 -18.70
CA HIS A 280 -0.83 16.99 -20.08
C HIS A 280 -0.09 15.65 -20.23
N MET A 281 0.97 15.45 -19.44
CA MET A 281 1.74 14.20 -19.43
C MET A 281 0.83 13.00 -19.16
N ILE A 282 0.02 13.04 -18.10
CA ILE A 282 -0.92 11.96 -17.74
C ILE A 282 -1.87 11.63 -18.91
N ASN A 283 -2.39 12.65 -19.59
CA ASN A 283 -3.30 12.46 -20.72
C ASN A 283 -2.61 11.83 -21.94
N VAL A 284 -1.34 12.18 -22.20
CA VAL A 284 -0.61 11.69 -23.37
C VAL A 284 0.00 10.31 -23.13
N THR A 285 0.60 10.07 -21.95
CA THR A 285 1.37 8.85 -21.68
C THR A 285 0.54 7.70 -21.14
N HIS A 286 -0.51 7.98 -20.37
CA HIS A 286 -1.25 6.95 -19.65
C HIS A 286 -2.70 6.84 -20.08
N ALA A 287 -3.41 7.96 -20.27
CA ALA A 287 -4.82 7.90 -20.62
C ALA A 287 -5.08 7.30 -22.03
N GLN A 288 -4.10 7.35 -22.94
CA GLN A 288 -4.22 6.78 -24.29
C GLN A 288 -4.06 5.26 -24.32
N SER A 289 -3.31 4.67 -23.37
CA SER A 289 -3.14 3.22 -23.24
C SER A 289 -4.13 2.57 -22.26
N MET A 290 -4.95 3.38 -21.56
CA MET A 290 -5.99 2.87 -20.68
C MET A 290 -7.04 2.08 -21.46
N ILE A 291 -7.12 0.78 -21.18
CA ILE A 291 -8.21 -0.07 -21.62
C ILE A 291 -9.37 0.11 -20.61
N PRO A 292 -10.61 0.35 -21.06
CA PRO A 292 -11.75 0.41 -20.16
C PRO A 292 -11.83 -0.84 -19.31
N SER A 293 -11.98 -0.67 -17.99
CA SER A 293 -12.25 -1.80 -17.11
C SER A 293 -13.51 -2.52 -17.59
N GLU A 294 -13.44 -3.84 -17.75
CA GLU A 294 -14.64 -4.67 -17.90
C GLU A 294 -15.42 -4.63 -16.59
N SER A 295 -16.26 -3.60 -16.41
CA SER A 295 -17.23 -3.57 -15.32
C SER A 295 -18.24 -4.67 -15.60
N ARG A 296 -18.03 -5.85 -15.01
CA ARG A 296 -18.98 -6.94 -15.09
C ARG A 296 -20.15 -6.58 -14.18
N PHE A 297 -21.32 -6.43 -14.78
CA PHE A 297 -22.57 -6.26 -14.04
C PHE A 297 -22.74 -7.41 -13.05
N PHE A 298 -23.34 -7.12 -11.89
CA PHE A 298 -23.75 -8.15 -10.94
C PHE A 298 -24.66 -9.15 -11.66
N ASP A 299 -24.23 -10.41 -11.71
CA ASP A 299 -25.06 -11.51 -12.22
C ASP A 299 -25.91 -12.06 -11.06
N PRO A 300 -27.25 -11.89 -11.07
CA PRO A 300 -28.10 -12.37 -9.98
C PRO A 300 -28.06 -13.88 -9.76
N ARG A 301 -27.51 -14.65 -10.72
CA ARG A 301 -27.26 -16.09 -10.57
C ARG A 301 -26.12 -16.38 -9.61
N SER A 302 -25.23 -15.43 -9.34
CA SER A 302 -24.16 -15.54 -8.34
C SER A 302 -24.66 -15.56 -6.90
N HIS A 303 -25.92 -15.17 -6.67
CA HIS A 303 -26.45 -14.98 -5.31
C HIS A 303 -26.38 -16.28 -4.49
N PRO A 304 -25.80 -16.26 -3.28
CA PRO A 304 -25.55 -17.47 -2.49
C PRO A 304 -26.83 -18.22 -2.08
N ASP A 305 -27.99 -17.56 -2.03
CA ASP A 305 -29.29 -18.22 -1.85
C ASP A 305 -29.57 -19.30 -2.91
N ARG A 306 -28.96 -19.18 -4.10
CA ARG A 306 -29.08 -20.16 -5.19
C ARG A 306 -28.07 -21.31 -5.07
N TRP A 307 -27.17 -21.26 -4.09
CA TRP A 307 -26.00 -22.14 -3.96
C TRP A 307 -25.82 -22.65 -2.53
N ASN A 308 -26.92 -23.02 -1.86
CA ASN A 308 -26.93 -23.49 -0.47
C ASN A 308 -26.21 -22.52 0.48
N GLN A 309 -26.45 -21.23 0.32
CA GLN A 309 -25.85 -20.15 1.11
C GLN A 309 -24.32 -20.07 1.01
N ARG A 310 -23.74 -20.48 -0.12
CA ARG A 310 -22.30 -20.40 -0.39
C ARG A 310 -22.01 -19.55 -1.62
N TRP A 311 -20.92 -18.81 -1.57
CA TRP A 311 -20.34 -18.20 -2.76
C TRP A 311 -19.58 -19.27 -3.54
N VAL A 312 -19.97 -19.51 -4.79
CA VAL A 312 -19.35 -20.51 -5.68
C VAL A 312 -19.16 -19.91 -7.07
N PRO A 313 -18.23 -20.43 -7.89
CA PRO A 313 -18.21 -20.15 -9.32
C PRO A 313 -19.51 -20.64 -9.95
N TRP A 314 -20.40 -19.72 -10.34
CA TRP A 314 -21.77 -20.05 -10.76
C TRP A 314 -21.94 -20.23 -12.27
N MET A 315 -20.90 -19.88 -13.06
CA MET A 315 -20.88 -20.01 -14.52
C MET A 315 -20.11 -21.23 -15.00
N ASP A 316 -19.43 -21.94 -14.10
CA ASP A 316 -18.71 -23.15 -14.44
C ASP A 316 -19.70 -24.29 -14.71
N ALA A 317 -19.59 -24.95 -15.86
CA ALA A 317 -20.55 -25.97 -16.28
C ALA A 317 -20.49 -27.21 -15.37
N ASP A 318 -19.28 -27.53 -14.90
CA ASP A 318 -18.98 -28.75 -14.15
C ASP A 318 -19.42 -28.70 -12.68
N LEU A 319 -19.74 -27.51 -12.15
CA LEU A 319 -20.24 -27.34 -10.77
C LEU A 319 -21.75 -27.52 -10.63
N ARG A 320 -22.49 -27.60 -11.75
CA ARG A 320 -23.96 -27.73 -11.71
C ARG A 320 -24.45 -29.09 -11.19
N GLU A 321 -23.62 -30.14 -11.30
CA GLU A 321 -23.99 -31.49 -10.85
C GLU A 321 -23.55 -31.81 -9.42
N ASP A 322 -22.50 -31.15 -8.91
CA ASP A 322 -21.85 -31.54 -7.65
C ASP A 322 -22.43 -30.83 -6.40
N VAL A 323 -23.06 -29.65 -6.56
CA VAL A 323 -23.62 -28.88 -5.42
C VAL A 323 -24.95 -29.46 -4.92
N ALA A 324 -25.70 -30.16 -5.78
CA ALA A 324 -26.99 -30.77 -5.42
C ALA A 324 -26.84 -32.18 -4.80
N SER A 325 -25.71 -32.86 -5.00
CA SER A 325 -25.57 -34.30 -4.71
C SER A 325 -24.57 -34.65 -3.61
N ARG A 326 -23.67 -33.73 -3.20
CA ARG A 326 -22.66 -34.01 -2.17
C ARG A 326 -22.88 -33.22 -0.88
N VAL A 327 -23.56 -33.84 0.09
CA VAL A 327 -23.37 -33.51 1.51
C VAL A 327 -22.00 -34.03 1.91
N VAL A 328 -20.96 -33.19 1.78
CA VAL A 328 -19.64 -33.53 2.33
C VAL A 328 -19.74 -33.37 3.84
N SER A 329 -19.70 -34.48 4.59
CA SER A 329 -19.57 -34.43 6.04
C SER A 329 -18.20 -33.84 6.38
N TYR A 330 -18.17 -32.62 6.89
CA TYR A 330 -16.92 -32.05 7.42
C TYR A 330 -16.57 -32.77 8.72
N ALA A 331 -15.46 -33.51 8.72
CA ALA A 331 -14.78 -33.84 9.96
C ALA A 331 -14.22 -32.52 10.52
N PRO A 332 -14.57 -32.11 11.75
CA PRO A 332 -14.01 -30.91 12.34
C PRO A 332 -12.48 -30.98 12.36
N PHE A 333 -11.83 -29.86 12.05
CA PHE A 333 -10.38 -29.72 12.16
C PHE A 333 -9.96 -29.99 13.60
N ASN A 334 -9.27 -31.10 13.84
CA ASN A 334 -8.58 -31.35 15.10
C ASN A 334 -7.24 -30.61 15.05
N PRO A 335 -7.05 -29.50 15.79
CA PRO A 335 -5.73 -28.90 15.89
C PRO A 335 -4.76 -29.95 16.46
N PRO A 336 -3.54 -30.08 15.90
CA PRO A 336 -2.52 -30.90 16.53
C PRO A 336 -2.32 -30.40 17.97
N SER A 337 -2.32 -31.33 18.93
CA SER A 337 -1.99 -31.04 20.32
C SER A 337 -0.70 -30.25 20.37
N ALA A 338 -0.73 -29.11 21.06
CA ALA A 338 0.44 -28.27 21.30
C ALA A 338 1.64 -29.13 21.70
N PHE A 339 2.74 -29.01 20.95
CA PHE A 339 4.06 -29.53 21.32
C PHE A 339 4.97 -28.36 21.64
#